data_AF-A0A834RXT7-F1
#
_entry.id   AF-A0A834RXT7-F1
#
_cell.length_a   1.000
_cell.length_b   1.000
_cell.length_c   1.000
_cell.angle_alpha   90.00
_cell.angle_beta   90.00
_cell.angle_gamma   90.00
#
_symmetry.space_group_name_H-M   'P 1'
#
loop_
_entity.id
_entity.type
_entity.pdbx_description
1 polymer ?
#
loop_
_entity_poly.entity_id
_entity_poly.type
_entity_poly.pdbx_seq_one_letter_code
_entity_poly.pdbx_strand_id
1 'polypeptide(L)'
;MAAIDKALAAIESGELGDKIVYQQYADKYNVSRSALSRRHRGVSRSRADYTADKQSLAPHQELELVRYITKLTKQGLPPTREMIRNFSSEVAHQQLSESWVTRFINRHEIHLISKWTSAMDRTRHLADSESKYRLYFELLHEKIAQYHLEARDIYNMDEKGFLIGLVGRSKRIFSRRQWEKKEVRASLQDGSREFLTVLACCCADGSSLPPALIYAAKKGAIRSSWVEDIKAGEHKVFISSSPTGWSNDDVGLAWLEQVFDRYTKQRSGRWRLLILDGHGSHVTMEFIDYCDRHRILLIILPPHSTHTLQPLDVVLFKPLSQAYSNELTNHLHKAQGLAPIKKGDFFPLFWSAWISSFTESLILKAFEATGIWPMDANVILRRFASTPEAERSSSSGLSDHDWRKLDRLVRAAVTDSHQYKARKLRSSVHHLSVQNELLNHKVDGLEEALQHKKKHKKKGKALDLQQRQEYHGGSVFWSPRKLREARAREAVRERDETEEKLQKAQAKKQRKEAQLQRQVELEQRRVERQRLKEAKELERAEKAAERARKVEAQHQKKTIQQAQQRKRKASQVTLSSNKRQKRASAAHAGDQARDGPSAALPKVTLRGRNVSLPQKYR
;
A
#
# COMPACT_ATOMS: atom_id res chain seq x y z
N MET A 1 -36.43 48.94 8.69
CA MET A 1 -37.65 48.37 8.09
C MET A 1 -37.87 48.98 6.71
N ALA A 2 -38.01 48.16 5.68
CA ALA A 2 -38.25 48.64 4.32
C ALA A 2 -39.64 49.30 4.23
N ALA A 3 -39.82 50.23 3.28
CA ALA A 3 -41.08 50.96 3.10
C ALA A 3 -42.30 50.03 2.89
N ILE A 4 -42.08 48.88 2.23
CA ILE A 4 -43.11 47.86 2.01
C ILE A 4 -43.52 47.17 3.31
N ASP A 5 -42.59 46.93 4.26
CA ASP A 5 -42.92 46.27 5.53
C ASP A 5 -43.72 47.20 6.45
N LYS A 6 -43.42 48.52 6.40
CA LYS A 6 -44.23 49.54 7.09
C LYS A 6 -45.65 49.64 6.51
N ALA A 7 -45.77 49.53 5.19
CA ALA A 7 -47.07 49.52 4.52
C ALA A 7 -47.89 48.28 4.85
N LEU A 8 -47.26 47.11 5.01
CA LEU A 8 -47.92 45.87 5.43
C LEU A 8 -48.42 45.97 6.88
N ALA A 9 -47.57 46.44 7.80
CA ALA A 9 -47.95 46.64 9.20
C ALA A 9 -49.14 47.62 9.35
N ALA A 10 -49.20 48.67 8.52
CA ALA A 10 -50.31 49.62 8.49
C ALA A 10 -51.62 49.04 7.92
N ILE A 11 -51.52 48.08 6.98
CA ILE A 11 -52.69 47.33 6.48
C ILE A 11 -53.20 46.39 7.58
N GLU A 12 -52.31 45.69 8.26
CA GLU A 12 -52.65 44.76 9.36
C GLU A 12 -53.21 45.49 10.60
N SER A 13 -52.77 46.73 10.86
CA SER A 13 -53.28 47.56 11.96
C SER A 13 -54.58 48.32 11.64
N GLY A 14 -55.06 48.26 10.40
CA GLY A 14 -56.30 48.92 9.99
C GLY A 14 -56.23 50.45 9.94
N GLU A 15 -55.03 51.04 9.79
CA GLU A 15 -54.79 52.49 9.93
C GLU A 15 -55.64 53.41 9.02
N LEU A 16 -56.18 52.92 7.90
CA LEU A 16 -56.98 53.68 6.93
C LEU A 16 -58.42 53.15 6.78
N GLY A 17 -58.90 52.33 7.73
CA GLY A 17 -60.29 51.86 7.83
C GLY A 17 -60.54 50.42 7.36
N ASP A 18 -61.78 49.93 7.57
CA ASP A 18 -62.18 48.51 7.42
C ASP A 18 -62.07 47.92 6.00
N LYS A 19 -61.98 48.77 4.96
CA LYS A 19 -61.80 48.33 3.57
C LYS A 19 -60.37 48.57 3.10
N ILE A 20 -59.62 47.49 2.87
CA ILE A 20 -58.22 47.54 2.42
C ILE A 20 -58.14 48.04 0.96
N VAL A 21 -57.93 49.35 0.79
CA VAL A 21 -57.63 49.97 -0.51
C VAL A 21 -56.12 50.07 -0.70
N TYR A 22 -55.51 49.06 -1.33
CA TYR A 22 -54.04 48.98 -1.52
C TYR A 22 -53.41 50.23 -2.16
N GLN A 23 -54.16 51.03 -2.90
CA GLN A 23 -53.68 52.26 -3.53
C GLN A 23 -53.35 53.35 -2.49
N GLN A 24 -54.20 53.53 -1.47
CA GLN A 24 -54.00 54.54 -0.42
C GLN A 24 -52.75 54.24 0.41
N TYR A 25 -52.53 52.96 0.74
CA TYR A 25 -51.33 52.51 1.42
C TYR A 25 -50.09 52.58 0.52
N ALA A 26 -50.21 52.28 -0.77
CA ALA A 26 -49.13 52.40 -1.74
C ALA A 26 -48.63 53.85 -1.87
N ASP A 27 -49.55 54.80 -1.94
CA ASP A 27 -49.23 56.23 -2.08
C ASP A 27 -48.66 56.81 -0.78
N LYS A 28 -49.19 56.44 0.39
CA LYS A 28 -48.71 56.88 1.71
C LYS A 28 -47.28 56.43 2.01
N TYR A 29 -46.92 55.20 1.65
CA TYR A 29 -45.59 54.63 1.92
C TYR A 29 -44.65 54.64 0.71
N ASN A 30 -45.07 55.24 -0.41
CA ASN A 30 -44.32 55.33 -1.67
C ASN A 30 -43.83 53.96 -2.18
N VAL A 31 -44.75 52.99 -2.29
CA VAL A 31 -44.46 51.62 -2.74
C VAL A 31 -45.41 51.21 -3.87
N SER A 32 -44.96 50.36 -4.79
CA SER A 32 -45.83 49.88 -5.87
C SER A 32 -47.04 49.12 -5.33
N ARG A 33 -48.25 49.57 -5.68
CA ARG A 33 -49.52 48.91 -5.31
C ARG A 33 -49.55 47.42 -5.67
N SER A 34 -49.00 47.05 -6.83
CA SER A 34 -48.93 45.67 -7.29
C SER A 34 -48.00 44.81 -6.42
N ALA A 35 -46.85 45.37 -6.00
CA ALA A 35 -45.92 44.69 -5.10
C ALA A 35 -46.49 44.53 -3.69
N LEU A 36 -47.15 45.58 -3.17
CA LEU A 36 -47.81 45.56 -1.85
C LEU A 36 -48.94 44.54 -1.80
N SER A 37 -49.82 44.53 -2.81
CA SER A 37 -50.93 43.57 -2.89
C SER A 37 -50.46 42.12 -3.01
N ARG A 38 -49.41 41.86 -3.81
CA ARG A 38 -48.83 40.50 -3.93
C ARG A 38 -48.18 40.03 -2.63
N ARG A 39 -47.57 40.93 -1.86
CA ARG A 39 -46.92 40.60 -0.57
C ARG A 39 -47.93 40.38 0.55
N HIS A 40 -48.97 41.20 0.63
CA HIS A 40 -50.07 41.03 1.60
C HIS A 40 -50.87 39.73 1.36
N ARG A 41 -51.08 39.34 0.09
CA ARG A 41 -51.77 38.08 -0.26
C ARG A 41 -50.88 36.83 -0.20
N GLY A 42 -49.62 36.95 0.25
CA GLY A 42 -48.68 35.84 0.32
C GLY A 42 -48.17 35.30 -1.04
N VAL A 43 -48.48 35.97 -2.15
CA VAL A 43 -48.07 35.57 -3.51
C VAL A 43 -46.58 35.85 -3.76
N SER A 44 -46.02 36.87 -3.10
CA SER A 44 -44.59 37.20 -3.14
C SER A 44 -44.03 37.34 -1.73
N ARG A 45 -42.94 36.63 -1.42
CA ARG A 45 -42.22 36.74 -0.13
C ARG A 45 -41.23 37.90 -0.12
N SER A 46 -40.78 38.31 1.07
CA SER A 46 -39.69 39.27 1.15
C SER A 46 -38.41 38.67 0.56
N ARG A 47 -37.52 39.53 0.05
CA ARG A 47 -36.21 39.09 -0.43
C ARG A 47 -35.36 38.51 0.70
N ALA A 48 -35.59 38.95 1.95
CA ALA A 48 -34.94 38.41 3.14
C ALA A 48 -35.42 36.97 3.43
N ASP A 49 -36.73 36.73 3.43
CA ASP A 49 -37.33 35.41 3.69
C ASP A 49 -36.99 34.41 2.58
N TYR A 50 -37.04 34.86 1.32
CA TYR A 50 -36.61 34.04 0.18
C TYR A 50 -35.12 33.68 0.24
N THR A 51 -34.29 34.57 0.80
CA THR A 51 -32.86 34.29 0.99
C THR A 51 -32.63 33.36 2.17
N ALA A 52 -33.40 33.50 3.27
CA ALA A 52 -33.35 32.65 4.45
C ALA A 52 -33.72 31.20 4.13
N ASP A 53 -34.77 30.96 3.34
CA ASP A 53 -35.17 29.62 2.88
C ASP A 53 -34.15 28.95 1.94
N LYS A 54 -33.24 29.73 1.34
CA LYS A 54 -32.17 29.23 0.46
C LYS A 54 -30.80 29.15 1.14
N GLN A 55 -30.71 29.44 2.43
CA GLN A 55 -29.45 29.25 3.17
C GLN A 55 -29.18 27.76 3.36
N SER A 56 -27.92 27.36 3.19
CA SER A 56 -27.48 25.98 3.44
C SER A 56 -27.57 25.58 4.92
N LEU A 57 -27.59 26.56 5.82
CA LEU A 57 -27.75 26.40 7.27
C LEU A 57 -28.83 27.38 7.72
N ALA A 58 -29.75 26.92 8.56
CA ALA A 58 -30.77 27.79 9.13
C ALA A 58 -30.15 28.76 10.15
N PRO A 59 -30.76 29.94 10.40
CA PRO A 59 -30.19 30.95 11.32
C PRO A 59 -29.86 30.43 12.72
N HIS A 60 -30.63 29.47 13.24
CA HIS A 60 -30.36 28.83 14.53
C HIS A 60 -29.12 27.93 14.49
N GLN A 61 -28.90 27.20 13.39
CA GLN A 61 -27.70 26.36 13.21
C GLN A 61 -26.45 27.22 13.08
N GLU A 62 -26.56 28.37 12.39
CA GLU A 62 -25.46 29.33 12.32
C GLU A 62 -25.10 29.91 13.70
N LEU A 63 -26.09 30.18 14.55
CA LEU A 63 -25.85 30.67 15.91
C LEU A 63 -25.16 29.63 16.80
N GLU A 64 -25.56 28.36 16.69
CA GLU A 64 -24.87 27.25 17.38
C GLU A 64 -23.43 27.10 16.89
N LEU A 65 -23.17 27.29 15.59
CA LEU A 65 -21.82 27.30 15.05
C LEU A 65 -20.97 28.45 15.62
N VAL A 66 -21.55 29.65 15.81
CA VAL A 66 -20.86 30.78 16.49
C VAL A 66 -20.53 30.44 17.95
N ARG A 67 -21.47 29.82 18.68
CA ARG A 67 -21.24 29.35 20.06
C ARG A 67 -20.13 28.33 20.12
N TYR A 68 -20.11 27.41 19.16
CA TYR A 68 -19.07 26.39 19.04
C TYR A 68 -17.70 27.01 18.75
N ILE A 69 -17.59 27.93 17.80
CA ILE A 69 -16.34 28.67 17.52
C ILE A 69 -15.83 29.39 18.78
N THR A 70 -16.75 30.00 19.55
CA THR A 70 -16.42 30.68 20.81
C THR A 70 -15.90 29.69 21.86
N LYS A 71 -16.51 28.50 21.98
CA LYS A 71 -16.02 27.42 22.86
C LYS A 71 -14.62 26.99 22.47
N LEU A 72 -14.37 26.72 21.18
CA LEU A 72 -13.06 26.30 20.68
C LEU A 72 -11.98 27.35 20.94
N THR A 73 -12.31 28.62 20.72
CA THR A 73 -11.39 29.73 20.97
C THR A 73 -11.01 29.81 22.45
N LYS A 74 -11.97 29.63 23.37
CA LYS A 74 -11.70 29.57 24.82
C LYS A 74 -10.87 28.34 25.24
N GLN A 75 -10.95 27.27 24.48
CA GLN A 75 -10.15 26.06 24.66
C GLN A 75 -8.74 26.19 24.05
N GLY A 76 -8.41 27.32 23.41
CA GLY A 76 -7.11 27.58 22.80
C GLY A 76 -6.98 27.10 21.36
N LEU A 77 -8.11 26.85 20.69
CA LEU A 77 -8.21 26.36 19.32
C LEU A 77 -8.99 27.37 18.45
N PRO A 78 -8.39 28.52 18.07
CA PRO A 78 -9.05 29.46 17.17
C PRO A 78 -9.22 28.81 15.78
N PRO A 79 -10.46 28.56 15.29
CA PRO A 79 -10.67 27.81 14.06
C PRO A 79 -10.19 28.55 12.80
N THR A 80 -9.55 27.85 11.88
CA THR A 80 -9.21 28.40 10.55
C THR A 80 -10.44 28.47 9.65
N ARG A 81 -10.35 29.20 8.54
CA ARG A 81 -11.41 29.27 7.53
C ARG A 81 -11.78 27.89 6.98
N GLU A 82 -10.78 27.03 6.81
CA GLU A 82 -10.96 25.64 6.38
C GLU A 82 -11.68 24.79 7.42
N MET A 83 -11.34 24.94 8.72
CA MET A 83 -12.07 24.28 9.80
C MET A 83 -13.54 24.71 9.83
N ILE A 84 -13.82 26.01 9.67
CA ILE A 84 -15.20 26.53 9.62
C ILE A 84 -15.95 25.94 8.42
N ARG A 85 -15.31 25.84 7.25
CA ARG A 85 -15.88 25.17 6.07
C ARG A 85 -16.22 23.72 6.36
N ASN A 86 -15.32 22.99 7.01
CA ASN A 86 -15.52 21.57 7.34
C ASN A 86 -16.67 21.39 8.33
N PHE A 87 -16.68 22.17 9.43
CA PHE A 87 -17.75 22.14 10.44
C PHE A 87 -19.13 22.44 9.82
N SER A 88 -19.19 23.50 9.01
CA SER A 88 -20.44 23.90 8.35
C SER A 88 -20.89 22.88 7.29
N SER A 89 -19.95 22.24 6.58
CA SER A 89 -20.27 21.18 5.62
C SER A 89 -20.81 19.92 6.28
N GLU A 90 -20.32 19.61 7.47
CA GLU A 90 -20.78 18.48 8.28
C GLU A 90 -22.20 18.71 8.81
N VAL A 91 -22.47 19.89 9.37
CA VAL A 91 -23.81 20.26 9.87
C VAL A 91 -24.83 20.38 8.73
N ALA A 92 -24.40 20.83 7.55
CA ALA A 92 -25.25 20.92 6.36
C ALA A 92 -25.39 19.60 5.58
N HIS A 93 -24.63 18.56 5.94
CA HIS A 93 -24.50 17.30 5.19
C HIS A 93 -24.19 17.49 3.68
N GLN A 94 -23.51 18.59 3.33
CA GLN A 94 -23.14 18.95 1.97
C GLN A 94 -21.83 19.74 1.99
N GLN A 95 -20.96 19.52 1.00
CA GLN A 95 -19.74 20.31 0.83
C GLN A 95 -20.06 21.78 0.52
N LEU A 96 -19.70 22.66 1.46
CA LEU A 96 -19.87 24.11 1.33
C LEU A 96 -18.62 24.77 0.75
N SER A 97 -18.80 25.86 0.03
CA SER A 97 -17.70 26.58 -0.63
C SER A 97 -17.03 27.61 0.28
N GLU A 98 -15.81 28.02 -0.07
CA GLU A 98 -15.12 29.16 0.59
C GLU A 98 -15.95 30.44 0.56
N SER A 99 -16.75 30.64 -0.50
CA SER A 99 -17.66 31.78 -0.60
C SER A 99 -18.76 31.75 0.45
N TRP A 100 -19.19 30.56 0.89
CA TRP A 100 -20.14 30.43 1.99
C TRP A 100 -19.54 30.94 3.30
N VAL A 101 -18.29 30.53 3.61
CA VAL A 101 -17.57 30.95 4.82
C VAL A 101 -17.42 32.46 4.88
N THR A 102 -17.06 33.10 3.76
CA THR A 102 -17.00 34.58 3.69
C THR A 102 -18.34 35.23 4.00
N ARG A 103 -19.44 34.71 3.44
CA ARG A 103 -20.78 35.27 3.71
C ARG A 103 -21.24 35.01 5.15
N PHE A 104 -20.88 33.87 5.74
CA PHE A 104 -21.17 33.54 7.14
C PHE A 104 -20.48 34.53 8.09
N ILE A 105 -19.18 34.77 7.90
CA ILE A 105 -18.42 35.73 8.71
C ILE A 105 -19.04 37.13 8.60
N ASN A 106 -19.38 37.57 7.38
CA ASN A 106 -20.01 38.88 7.17
C ASN A 106 -21.41 38.97 7.80
N ARG A 107 -22.18 37.86 7.87
CA ARG A 107 -23.48 37.84 8.56
C ARG A 107 -23.34 37.96 10.08
N HIS A 108 -22.28 37.40 10.64
CA HIS A 108 -22.04 37.33 12.08
C HIS A 108 -20.90 38.25 12.52
N GLU A 109 -20.68 39.37 11.82
CA GLU A 109 -19.56 40.30 12.05
C GLU A 109 -19.56 40.91 13.48
N ILE A 110 -20.72 40.95 14.13
CA ILE A 110 -20.88 41.36 15.53
C ILE A 110 -20.18 40.38 16.49
N HIS A 111 -20.15 39.08 16.15
CA HIS A 111 -19.63 38.02 17.00
C HIS A 111 -18.28 37.48 16.51
N LEU A 112 -17.99 37.57 15.21
CA LEU A 112 -16.84 36.96 14.56
C LEU A 112 -16.11 37.98 13.69
N ILE A 113 -14.78 38.00 13.77
CA ILE A 113 -13.93 38.86 12.96
C ILE A 113 -12.91 37.98 12.24
N SER A 114 -12.78 38.14 10.92
CA SER A 114 -11.72 37.50 10.13
C SER A 114 -10.59 38.50 9.91
N LYS A 115 -9.47 38.33 10.62
CA LYS A 115 -8.23 39.10 10.36
C LYS A 115 -7.22 38.21 9.65
N TRP A 116 -6.59 38.75 8.60
CA TRP A 116 -5.41 38.15 8.02
C TRP A 116 -4.25 38.25 9.01
N THR A 117 -3.57 37.14 9.29
CA THR A 117 -2.20 37.19 9.80
C THR A 117 -1.29 37.42 8.61
N SER A 118 -1.05 38.67 8.26
CA SER A 118 -0.29 39.03 7.07
C SER A 118 1.18 38.59 7.19
N ALA A 119 1.73 38.01 6.12
CA ALA A 119 3.17 37.93 5.91
C ALA A 119 3.70 39.34 5.59
N MET A 120 4.32 40.01 6.56
CA MET A 120 4.70 41.42 6.44
C MET A 120 5.98 41.78 7.22
N ASP A 121 6.56 42.91 6.78
CA ASP A 121 7.87 43.52 7.01
C ASP A 121 8.64 43.25 8.32
N ARG A 122 9.97 43.11 8.18
CA ARG A 122 10.92 42.52 9.14
C ARG A 122 10.99 43.27 10.50
N THR A 123 10.68 44.56 10.53
CA THR A 123 10.73 45.39 11.74
C THR A 123 9.42 45.36 12.53
N ARG A 124 8.26 45.16 11.87
CA ARG A 124 6.97 44.90 12.54
C ARG A 124 6.85 43.44 12.98
N HIS A 125 7.54 42.52 12.29
CA HIS A 125 7.63 41.10 12.65
C HIS A 125 8.11 40.88 14.09
N LEU A 126 9.07 41.68 14.60
CA LEU A 126 9.62 41.46 15.94
C LEU A 126 8.61 41.83 17.05
N ALA A 127 7.92 42.97 16.91
CA ALA A 127 6.98 43.47 17.93
C ALA A 127 5.61 42.76 17.93
N ASP A 128 5.05 42.45 16.74
CA ASP A 128 3.78 41.73 16.64
C ASP A 128 3.95 40.24 16.99
N SER A 129 5.10 39.64 16.70
CA SER A 129 5.38 38.24 17.10
C SER A 129 5.59 38.11 18.60
N GLU A 130 6.21 39.09 19.26
CA GLU A 130 6.35 39.09 20.72
C GLU A 130 4.99 39.08 21.41
N SER A 131 4.08 39.98 21.02
CA SER A 131 2.73 40.06 21.60
C SER A 131 1.91 38.80 21.35
N LYS A 132 1.99 38.26 20.12
CA LYS A 132 1.33 36.99 19.74
C LYS A 132 1.85 35.81 20.55
N TYR A 133 3.15 35.72 20.76
CA TYR A 133 3.77 34.64 21.51
C TYR A 133 3.49 34.79 23.00
N ARG A 134 3.47 36.02 23.51
CA ARG A 134 3.06 36.31 24.89
C ARG A 134 1.64 35.81 25.15
N LEU A 135 0.67 36.17 24.30
CA LEU A 135 -0.72 35.68 24.40
C LEU A 135 -0.80 34.14 24.33
N TYR A 136 0.00 33.52 23.47
CA TYR A 136 0.10 32.06 23.40
C TYR A 136 0.60 31.44 24.71
N PHE A 137 1.69 31.96 25.27
CA PHE A 137 2.24 31.45 26.53
C PHE A 137 1.31 31.73 27.72
N GLU A 138 0.66 32.89 27.75
CA GLU A 138 -0.36 33.21 28.76
C GLU A 138 -1.49 32.18 28.73
N LEU A 139 -2.06 31.91 27.55
CA LEU A 139 -3.09 30.90 27.36
C LEU A 139 -2.59 29.49 27.74
N LEU A 140 -1.40 29.11 27.28
CA LEU A 140 -0.80 27.81 27.56
C LEU A 140 -0.61 27.59 29.06
N HIS A 141 0.00 28.56 29.75
CA HIS A 141 0.24 28.49 31.18
C HIS A 141 -1.06 28.53 31.99
N GLU A 142 -2.06 29.32 31.57
CA GLU A 142 -3.39 29.32 32.17
C GLU A 142 -4.01 27.92 32.10
N LYS A 143 -3.95 27.24 30.94
CA LYS A 143 -4.49 25.87 30.80
C LYS A 143 -3.70 24.83 31.58
N ILE A 144 -2.37 24.92 31.59
CA ILE A 144 -1.54 24.03 32.41
C ILE A 144 -1.90 24.16 33.89
N ALA A 145 -2.08 25.38 34.40
CA ALA A 145 -2.49 25.63 35.77
C ALA A 145 -3.94 25.18 36.05
N GLN A 146 -4.89 25.54 35.18
CA GLN A 146 -6.31 25.21 35.32
C GLN A 146 -6.54 23.70 35.45
N TYR A 147 -5.83 22.91 34.65
CA TYR A 147 -6.01 21.45 34.58
C TYR A 147 -4.97 20.67 35.38
N HIS A 148 -4.09 21.35 36.13
CA HIS A 148 -3.04 20.76 36.97
C HIS A 148 -2.15 19.79 36.19
N LEU A 149 -1.72 20.21 35.01
CA LEU A 149 -0.91 19.38 34.11
C LEU A 149 0.55 19.35 34.57
N GLU A 150 1.14 18.17 34.53
CA GLU A 150 2.56 17.96 34.79
C GLU A 150 3.31 17.67 33.49
N ALA A 151 4.65 17.63 33.53
CA ALA A 151 5.49 17.33 32.36
C ALA A 151 5.04 16.07 31.58
N ARG A 152 4.63 15.03 32.31
CA ARG A 152 4.14 13.75 31.77
C ARG A 152 2.79 13.82 31.06
N ASP A 153 2.07 14.92 31.19
CA ASP A 153 0.75 15.14 30.60
C ASP A 153 0.81 16.06 29.38
N ILE A 154 1.97 16.67 29.08
CA ILE A 154 2.16 17.63 27.99
C ILE A 154 2.86 16.95 26.83
N TYR A 155 2.21 16.95 25.67
CA TYR A 155 2.67 16.27 24.47
C TYR A 155 2.74 17.23 23.29
N ASN A 156 3.78 17.06 22.48
CA ASN A 156 3.92 17.72 21.20
C ASN A 156 3.88 16.68 20.08
N MET A 157 3.07 16.92 19.04
CA MET A 157 3.00 16.05 17.87
C MET A 157 3.24 16.85 16.61
N ASP A 158 3.98 16.24 15.69
CA ASP A 158 4.24 16.80 14.38
C ASP A 158 4.62 15.74 13.34
N GLU A 159 4.65 16.18 12.09
CA GLU A 159 4.90 15.35 10.94
C GLU A 159 6.21 15.71 10.23
N LYS A 160 6.91 14.69 9.74
CA LYS A 160 8.11 14.88 8.94
C LYS A 160 8.14 14.01 7.71
N GLY A 161 8.34 14.67 6.57
CA GLY A 161 8.60 14.04 5.29
C GLY A 161 10.03 13.55 5.11
N PHE A 162 10.17 12.32 4.60
CA PHE A 162 11.45 11.77 4.15
C PHE A 162 11.39 11.37 2.68
N LEU A 163 12.43 11.76 1.94
CA LEU A 163 12.70 11.24 0.61
C LEU A 163 13.61 10.02 0.76
N ILE A 164 13.15 8.85 0.30
CA ILE A 164 13.79 7.57 0.59
C ILE A 164 15.19 7.48 -0.02
N GLY A 165 15.38 7.95 -1.28
CA GLY A 165 16.63 7.78 -2.01
C GLY A 165 17.50 9.03 -2.18
N LEU A 166 17.17 10.18 -1.55
CA LEU A 166 17.89 11.42 -1.81
C LEU A 166 18.97 11.69 -0.76
N VAL A 167 20.23 11.43 -1.13
CA VAL A 167 21.38 11.96 -0.39
C VAL A 167 21.52 13.44 -0.73
N GLY A 168 21.71 14.29 0.29
CA GLY A 168 21.97 15.73 0.09
C GLY A 168 23.21 16.02 -0.78
N ARG A 169 23.47 17.30 -1.08
CA ARG A 169 24.63 17.72 -1.88
C ARG A 169 25.94 17.23 -1.23
N SER A 170 26.66 16.37 -1.93
CA SER A 170 27.97 15.84 -1.51
C SER A 170 29.07 16.27 -2.48
N LYS A 171 30.24 16.65 -1.98
CA LYS A 171 31.43 16.81 -2.83
C LYS A 171 31.87 15.44 -3.34
N ARG A 172 32.10 15.33 -4.64
CA ARG A 172 32.53 14.09 -5.32
C ARG A 172 33.87 14.33 -6.01
N ILE A 173 34.68 13.29 -6.11
CA ILE A 173 35.99 13.34 -6.74
C ILE A 173 35.86 12.67 -8.11
N PHE A 174 36.21 13.42 -9.15
CA PHE A 174 36.23 12.92 -10.53
C PHE A 174 37.66 12.90 -11.05
N SER A 175 37.94 12.01 -12.00
CA SER A 175 39.19 12.08 -12.76
C SER A 175 39.20 13.37 -13.60
N ARG A 176 40.25 14.19 -13.43
CA ARG A 176 40.42 15.45 -14.17
C ARG A 176 40.28 15.25 -15.69
N ARG A 177 40.96 14.22 -16.22
CA ARG A 177 40.93 13.89 -17.66
C ARG A 177 39.52 13.54 -18.16
N GLN A 178 38.74 12.79 -17.38
CA GLN A 178 37.38 12.39 -17.76
C GLN A 178 36.38 13.55 -17.63
N TRP A 179 36.60 14.45 -16.66
CA TRP A 179 35.80 15.66 -16.47
C TRP A 179 35.99 16.66 -17.63
N GLU A 180 37.23 16.90 -18.02
CA GLU A 180 37.60 17.78 -19.13
C GLU A 180 37.06 17.27 -20.47
N LYS A 181 37.14 15.95 -20.71
CA LYS A 181 36.55 15.28 -21.88
C LYS A 181 35.02 15.21 -21.88
N LYS A 182 34.36 15.66 -20.81
CA LYS A 182 32.90 15.63 -20.63
C LYS A 182 32.27 14.24 -20.61
N GLU A 183 33.07 13.17 -20.45
CA GLU A 183 32.60 11.77 -20.49
C GLU A 183 31.72 11.41 -19.28
N VAL A 184 31.96 12.04 -18.12
CA VAL A 184 31.21 11.83 -16.88
C VAL A 184 30.85 13.17 -16.25
N ARG A 185 29.71 13.75 -16.63
CA ARG A 185 29.21 15.05 -16.12
C ARG A 185 27.96 14.97 -15.24
N ALA A 186 27.24 13.86 -15.32
CA ALA A 186 26.00 13.66 -14.58
C ALA A 186 26.19 12.59 -13.52
N SER A 187 25.72 12.88 -12.30
CA SER A 187 25.47 11.87 -11.29
C SER A 187 24.44 10.87 -11.82
N LEU A 188 24.70 9.57 -11.71
CA LEU A 188 23.62 8.58 -11.64
C LEU A 188 22.83 8.87 -10.34
N GLN A 189 21.88 9.80 -10.39
CA GLN A 189 20.88 9.94 -9.34
C GLN A 189 19.87 8.80 -9.52
N ASP A 190 20.19 7.65 -8.93
CA ASP A 190 19.39 6.41 -9.02
C ASP A 190 18.59 6.15 -7.74
N GLY A 191 18.37 7.19 -6.93
CA GLY A 191 17.55 7.13 -5.72
C GLY A 191 16.08 7.35 -6.05
N SER A 192 15.20 6.47 -5.54
CA SER A 192 13.76 6.71 -5.69
C SER A 192 13.37 8.01 -4.97
N ARG A 193 12.58 8.86 -5.65
CA ARG A 193 11.97 10.07 -5.06
C ARG A 193 10.69 9.74 -4.28
N GLU A 194 10.54 8.48 -3.88
CA GLU A 194 9.38 8.07 -3.10
C GLU A 194 9.43 8.74 -1.73
N PHE A 195 8.27 9.26 -1.32
CA PHE A 195 8.08 10.00 -0.09
C PHE A 195 7.44 9.12 0.98
N LEU A 196 7.85 9.31 2.23
CA LEU A 196 7.30 8.65 3.40
C LEU A 196 7.15 9.69 4.52
N THR A 197 5.99 9.70 5.16
CA THR A 197 5.71 10.63 6.27
C THR A 197 5.84 9.92 7.60
N VAL A 198 6.50 10.59 8.55
CA VAL A 198 6.65 10.13 9.93
C VAL A 198 5.82 11.03 10.83
N LEU A 199 4.85 10.48 11.55
CA LEU A 199 4.21 11.14 12.67
C LEU A 199 5.01 10.86 13.93
N ALA A 200 5.54 11.91 14.54
CA ALA A 200 6.30 11.85 15.78
C ALA A 200 5.51 12.52 16.90
N CYS A 201 5.64 11.99 18.11
CA CYS A 201 5.10 12.64 19.30
C CYS A 201 6.03 12.43 20.49
N CYS A 202 6.36 13.53 21.17
CA CYS A 202 7.20 13.54 22.35
C CYS A 202 6.48 14.20 23.53
N CYS A 203 6.92 13.88 24.73
CA CYS A 203 6.36 14.36 25.98
C CYS A 203 7.37 15.21 26.72
N ALA A 204 6.89 16.20 27.47
CA ALA A 204 7.75 17.11 28.23
C ALA A 204 8.51 16.42 29.37
N ASP A 205 8.16 15.17 29.72
CA ASP A 205 8.93 14.32 30.63
C ASP A 205 10.19 13.69 30.01
N GLY A 206 10.47 13.96 28.73
CA GLY A 206 11.61 13.39 28.00
C GLY A 206 11.28 12.08 27.28
N SER A 207 10.07 11.53 27.43
CA SER A 207 9.67 10.31 26.72
C SER A 207 9.12 10.61 25.32
N SER A 208 9.13 9.60 24.44
CA SER A 208 8.49 9.66 23.12
C SER A 208 7.48 8.54 22.94
N LEU A 209 6.43 8.81 22.19
CA LEU A 209 5.50 7.80 21.73
C LEU A 209 6.13 7.04 20.54
N PRO A 210 5.71 5.78 20.30
CA PRO A 210 6.11 5.06 19.11
C PRO A 210 5.80 5.87 17.82
N PRO A 211 6.77 6.07 16.91
CA PRO A 211 6.53 6.81 15.68
C PRO A 211 5.55 6.06 14.77
N ALA A 212 4.82 6.82 13.96
CA ALA A 212 3.91 6.29 12.96
C ALA A 212 4.44 6.55 11.55
N LEU A 213 4.64 5.51 10.75
CA LEU A 213 5.12 5.60 9.37
C LEU A 213 3.97 5.48 8.39
N ILE A 214 3.81 6.47 7.52
CA ILE A 214 2.76 6.53 6.51
C ILE A 214 3.39 6.32 5.14
N TYR A 215 3.10 5.18 4.52
CA TYR A 215 3.55 4.87 3.17
C TYR A 215 2.60 5.45 2.12
N ALA A 216 3.16 6.03 1.05
CA ALA A 216 2.40 6.37 -0.16
C ALA A 216 1.92 5.09 -0.87
N ALA A 217 0.66 4.72 -0.62
CA ALA A 217 -0.02 3.57 -1.21
C ALA A 217 -1.54 3.65 -1.00
N LYS A 218 -2.32 2.92 -1.83
CA LYS A 218 -3.75 2.75 -1.58
C LYS A 218 -3.99 2.23 -0.16
N LYS A 219 -5.11 2.61 0.44
CA LYS A 219 -5.50 2.23 1.80
C LYS A 219 -5.40 0.72 2.00
N GLY A 220 -4.69 0.29 3.04
CA GLY A 220 -4.48 -1.13 3.36
C GLY A 220 -3.54 -1.89 2.42
N ALA A 221 -3.01 -1.26 1.36
CA ALA A 221 -2.13 -1.91 0.39
C ALA A 221 -0.65 -1.88 0.81
N ILE A 222 -0.38 -2.17 2.08
CA ILE A 222 0.98 -2.29 2.60
C ILE A 222 1.58 -3.62 2.11
N ARG A 223 2.73 -3.55 1.45
CA ARG A 223 3.41 -4.75 0.94
C ARG A 223 4.28 -5.39 2.01
N SER A 224 4.30 -6.72 2.05
CA SER A 224 5.13 -7.49 3.00
C SER A 224 6.62 -7.12 2.91
N SER A 225 7.12 -6.87 1.70
CA SER A 225 8.49 -6.44 1.44
C SER A 225 8.86 -5.07 2.03
N TRP A 226 7.88 -4.21 2.35
CA TRP A 226 8.16 -2.89 2.92
C TRP A 226 8.38 -2.93 4.43
N VAL A 227 7.81 -3.94 5.07
CA VAL A 227 7.78 -4.07 6.52
C VAL A 227 8.57 -5.28 7.01
N GLU A 228 9.20 -6.08 6.13
CA GLU A 228 9.88 -7.35 6.44
C GLU A 228 10.79 -7.23 7.67
N ASP A 229 11.55 -6.15 7.76
CA ASP A 229 12.51 -5.88 8.84
C ASP A 229 11.87 -5.39 10.16
N ILE A 230 10.56 -5.10 10.16
CA ILE A 230 9.82 -4.74 11.37
C ILE A 230 9.54 -6.01 12.18
N LYS A 231 10.18 -6.11 13.35
CA LYS A 231 10.08 -7.24 14.28
C LYS A 231 9.28 -6.85 15.51
N ALA A 232 8.31 -7.70 15.86
CA ALA A 232 7.47 -7.48 17.02
C ALA A 232 8.19 -7.87 18.32
N GLY A 233 8.15 -6.99 19.32
CA GLY A 233 8.88 -7.13 20.58
C GLY A 233 10.17 -6.31 20.59
N GLU A 234 10.85 -6.20 19.46
CA GLU A 234 12.05 -5.39 19.27
C GLU A 234 11.71 -3.94 18.90
N HIS A 235 10.78 -3.76 17.96
CA HIS A 235 10.44 -2.44 17.43
C HIS A 235 9.10 -1.94 18.00
N LYS A 236 9.06 -0.66 18.37
CA LYS A 236 7.85 0.07 18.77
C LYS A 236 7.57 1.11 17.69
N VAL A 237 6.77 0.75 16.69
CA VAL A 237 6.43 1.59 15.53
C VAL A 237 5.04 1.24 15.03
N PHE A 238 4.30 2.22 14.52
CA PHE A 238 3.00 2.00 13.87
C PHE A 238 3.11 2.24 12.37
N ILE A 239 2.41 1.44 11.56
CA ILE A 239 2.45 1.56 10.10
C ILE A 239 1.06 1.85 9.57
N SER A 240 0.95 2.82 8.67
CA SER A 240 -0.26 3.13 7.92
C SER A 240 0.08 3.43 6.45
N SER A 241 -0.94 3.61 5.62
CA SER A 241 -0.77 4.02 4.23
C SER A 241 -1.84 5.00 3.79
N SER A 242 -1.44 5.98 2.98
CA SER A 242 -2.35 6.94 2.37
C SER A 242 -2.04 7.09 0.87
N PRO A 243 -3.04 7.39 0.01
CA PRO A 243 -2.82 7.52 -1.43
C PRO A 243 -1.78 8.58 -1.80
N THR A 244 -1.72 9.68 -1.06
CA THR A 244 -0.81 10.80 -1.28
C THR A 244 0.54 10.61 -0.58
N GLY A 245 0.64 9.69 0.38
CA GLY A 245 1.78 9.55 1.29
C GLY A 245 1.82 10.57 2.42
N TRP A 246 0.91 11.55 2.40
CA TRP A 246 0.70 12.52 3.47
C TRP A 246 -0.36 12.02 4.44
N SER A 247 -0.37 12.56 5.65
CA SER A 247 -1.54 12.43 6.53
C SER A 247 -2.77 13.09 5.88
N ASN A 248 -3.93 12.71 6.38
CA ASN A 248 -5.23 13.32 6.06
C ASN A 248 -6.11 13.24 7.31
N ASP A 249 -7.34 13.76 7.25
CA ASP A 249 -8.27 13.76 8.38
C ASP A 249 -8.45 12.36 8.99
N ASP A 250 -8.66 11.34 8.15
CA ASP A 250 -8.80 9.94 8.59
C ASP A 250 -7.56 9.41 9.32
N VAL A 251 -6.36 9.72 8.80
CA VAL A 251 -5.09 9.28 9.40
C VAL A 251 -4.82 10.02 10.70
N GLY A 252 -5.16 11.31 10.80
CA GLY A 252 -5.04 12.09 12.02
C GLY A 252 -5.92 11.54 13.14
N LEU A 253 -7.21 11.31 12.87
CA LEU A 253 -8.13 10.71 13.84
C LEU A 253 -7.70 9.30 14.23
N ALA A 254 -7.34 8.45 13.26
CA ALA A 254 -6.86 7.11 13.55
C ALA A 254 -5.60 7.10 14.43
N TRP A 255 -4.70 8.08 14.25
CA TRP A 255 -3.49 8.20 15.07
C TRP A 255 -3.86 8.59 16.50
N LEU A 256 -4.78 9.54 16.66
CA LEU A 256 -5.28 9.98 17.96
C LEU A 256 -5.88 8.81 18.75
N GLU A 257 -6.77 8.03 18.13
CA GLU A 257 -7.44 6.90 18.78
C GLU A 257 -6.48 5.71 19.06
N GLN A 258 -5.71 5.31 18.05
CA GLN A 258 -5.00 4.03 18.06
C GLN A 258 -3.59 4.12 18.66
N VAL A 259 -3.00 5.31 18.64
CA VAL A 259 -1.65 5.58 19.12
C VAL A 259 -1.68 6.51 20.33
N PHE A 260 -2.18 7.74 20.19
CA PHE A 260 -2.08 8.73 21.26
C PHE A 260 -2.88 8.34 22.51
N ASP A 261 -4.21 8.19 22.40
CA ASP A 261 -5.06 7.87 23.54
C ASP A 261 -4.67 6.52 24.14
N ARG A 262 -4.42 5.52 23.30
CA ARG A 262 -4.01 4.19 23.75
C ARG A 262 -2.77 4.20 24.66
N TYR A 263 -1.74 4.98 24.33
CA TYR A 263 -0.48 4.99 25.09
C TYR A 263 -0.47 5.96 26.27
N THR A 264 -1.30 6.99 26.22
CA THR A 264 -1.32 8.03 27.26
C THR A 264 -2.43 7.81 28.30
N LYS A 265 -3.51 7.09 27.96
CA LYS A 265 -4.67 6.86 28.84
C LYS A 265 -4.33 6.05 30.10
N GLN A 266 -3.38 5.12 30.02
CA GLN A 266 -2.92 4.36 31.18
C GLN A 266 -1.96 5.15 32.07
N ARG A 267 -1.32 6.19 31.53
CA ARG A 267 -0.35 7.03 32.25
C ARG A 267 -1.02 8.10 33.10
N SER A 268 -2.24 8.49 32.74
CA SER A 268 -2.94 9.59 33.40
C SER A 268 -4.43 9.31 33.51
N GLY A 269 -4.94 9.22 34.75
CA GLY A 269 -6.38 9.34 35.03
C GLY A 269 -6.89 10.79 34.94
N ARG A 270 -6.05 11.72 34.47
CA ARG A 270 -6.26 13.17 34.42
C ARG A 270 -6.29 13.68 32.97
N TRP A 271 -6.40 15.00 32.81
CA TRP A 271 -6.36 15.66 31.50
C TRP A 271 -4.96 15.58 30.89
N ARG A 272 -4.88 15.49 29.56
CA ARG A 272 -3.62 15.47 28.80
C ARG A 272 -3.64 16.62 27.79
N LEU A 273 -2.54 17.33 27.63
CA LEU A 273 -2.42 18.41 26.65
C LEU A 273 -1.66 17.91 25.42
N LEU A 274 -2.25 18.12 24.25
CA LEU A 274 -1.67 17.84 22.95
C LEU A 274 -1.50 19.15 22.16
N ILE A 275 -0.24 19.45 21.84
CA ILE A 275 0.18 20.64 21.09
C ILE A 275 0.44 20.24 19.64
N LEU A 276 -0.18 20.94 18.69
CA LEU A 276 -0.17 20.66 17.25
C LEU A 276 0.12 21.94 16.43
N ASP A 277 0.69 21.79 15.22
CA ASP A 277 0.78 22.92 14.27
C ASP A 277 -0.58 23.20 13.62
N GLY A 278 -0.86 24.48 13.32
CA GLY A 278 -2.11 24.97 12.76
C GLY A 278 -2.28 24.79 11.25
N HIS A 279 -1.38 24.03 10.59
CA HIS A 279 -1.46 23.75 9.15
C HIS A 279 -2.52 22.67 8.83
N GLY A 280 -3.73 22.88 9.31
CA GLY A 280 -4.77 21.87 9.47
C GLY A 280 -5.29 21.23 8.18
N SER A 281 -4.99 19.94 8.02
CA SER A 281 -5.85 18.96 7.33
C SER A 281 -6.17 17.75 8.23
N HIS A 282 -6.14 17.94 9.56
CA HIS A 282 -6.29 16.87 10.58
C HIS A 282 -7.21 17.21 11.76
N VAL A 283 -7.67 18.46 11.90
CA VAL A 283 -8.48 18.90 13.05
C VAL A 283 -9.94 19.01 12.64
N THR A 284 -10.59 17.86 12.45
CA THR A 284 -12.02 17.76 12.14
C THR A 284 -12.88 17.92 13.41
N MET A 285 -14.19 18.05 13.23
CA MET A 285 -15.15 18.03 14.34
C MET A 285 -14.98 16.75 15.15
N GLU A 286 -14.95 15.59 14.49
CA GLU A 286 -14.76 14.27 15.11
C GLU A 286 -13.46 14.20 15.93
N PHE A 287 -12.37 14.79 15.43
CA PHE A 287 -11.09 14.85 16.14
C PHE A 287 -11.20 15.64 17.44
N ILE A 288 -11.83 16.83 17.39
CA ILE A 288 -12.01 17.68 18.57
C ILE A 288 -12.95 17.01 19.58
N ASP A 289 -14.06 16.47 19.10
CA ASP A 289 -15.05 15.76 19.91
C ASP A 289 -14.44 14.55 20.62
N TYR A 290 -13.60 13.79 19.92
CA TYR A 290 -12.88 12.67 20.51
C TYR A 290 -11.96 13.15 21.64
N CYS A 291 -11.22 14.24 21.41
CA CYS A 291 -10.38 14.86 22.42
C CYS A 291 -11.17 15.28 23.67
N ASP A 292 -12.30 15.99 23.50
CA ASP A 292 -13.14 16.45 24.61
C ASP A 292 -13.68 15.26 25.43
N ARG A 293 -14.20 14.22 24.74
CA ARG A 293 -14.71 13.00 25.38
C ARG A 293 -13.65 12.21 26.14
N HIS A 294 -12.39 12.26 25.68
CA HIS A 294 -11.27 11.50 26.25
C HIS A 294 -10.37 12.33 27.17
N ARG A 295 -10.79 13.54 27.59
CA ARG A 295 -10.01 14.44 28.45
C ARG A 295 -8.64 14.81 27.86
N ILE A 296 -8.63 15.14 26.57
CA ILE A 296 -7.45 15.62 25.84
C ILE A 296 -7.70 17.09 25.48
N LEU A 297 -6.86 17.98 26.00
CA LEU A 297 -6.84 19.39 25.63
C LEU A 297 -6.01 19.57 24.37
N LEU A 298 -6.49 20.40 23.46
CA LEU A 298 -5.80 20.76 22.24
C LEU A 298 -5.33 22.21 22.33
N ILE A 299 -4.05 22.45 22.03
CA ILE A 299 -3.51 23.80 21.79
C ILE A 299 -2.88 23.82 20.41
N ILE A 300 -3.29 24.79 19.59
CA ILE A 300 -2.68 25.01 18.27
C ILE A 300 -1.55 26.02 18.42
N LEU A 301 -0.40 25.71 17.83
CA LEU A 301 0.68 26.66 17.70
C LEU A 301 0.26 27.88 16.87
N PRO A 302 0.73 29.08 17.22
CA PRO A 302 0.46 30.27 16.43
C PRO A 302 0.96 30.10 14.98
N PRO A 303 0.29 30.65 13.96
CA PRO A 303 0.69 30.44 12.57
C PRO A 303 2.12 30.93 12.31
N HIS A 304 2.87 30.20 11.47
CA HIS A 304 4.28 30.46 11.16
C HIS A 304 5.25 30.38 12.34
N SER A 305 4.86 29.76 13.46
CA SER A 305 5.72 29.65 14.65
C SER A 305 6.49 28.33 14.76
N THR A 306 6.31 27.41 13.81
CA THR A 306 6.91 26.07 13.78
C THR A 306 8.42 26.08 14.11
N HIS A 307 9.18 26.92 13.42
CA HIS A 307 10.64 27.06 13.62
C HIS A 307 11.05 27.68 14.98
N THR A 308 10.10 28.07 15.82
CA THR A 308 10.35 28.73 17.12
C THR A 308 9.70 28.02 18.31
N LEU A 309 8.45 27.56 18.15
CA LEU A 309 7.62 27.04 19.24
C LEU A 309 7.32 25.54 19.13
N GLN A 310 7.73 24.86 18.06
CA GLN A 310 7.49 23.42 17.86
C GLN A 310 8.71 22.60 18.33
N PRO A 311 8.66 21.91 19.49
CA PRO A 311 9.79 21.12 20.01
C PRO A 311 10.41 20.18 18.98
N LEU A 312 9.55 19.45 18.25
CA LEU A 312 9.99 18.50 17.23
C LEU A 312 10.81 19.16 16.12
N ASP A 313 10.38 20.30 15.57
CA ASP A 313 11.14 21.02 14.53
C ASP A 313 12.38 21.73 15.05
N VAL A 314 12.28 22.38 16.21
CA VAL A 314 13.36 23.22 16.74
C VAL A 314 14.60 22.37 17.08
N VAL A 315 14.40 21.18 17.66
CA VAL A 315 15.51 20.38 18.19
C VAL A 315 15.62 18.98 17.61
N LEU A 316 14.51 18.24 17.38
CA LEU A 316 14.58 16.79 17.14
C LEU A 316 14.69 16.40 15.65
N PHE A 317 13.95 17.08 14.79
CA PHE A 317 13.84 16.71 13.38
C PHE A 317 15.11 16.96 12.57
N LYS A 318 15.93 17.95 12.94
CA LYS A 318 17.22 18.20 12.28
C LYS A 318 18.26 17.09 12.60
N PRO A 319 18.52 16.73 13.87
CA PRO A 319 19.32 15.55 14.21
C PRO A 319 18.80 14.26 13.57
N LEU A 320 17.49 14.02 13.58
CA LEU A 320 16.90 12.85 12.93
C LEU A 320 17.20 12.82 11.42
N SER A 321 17.00 13.94 10.71
CA SER A 321 17.35 14.06 9.29
C SER A 321 18.83 13.83 9.02
N GLN A 322 19.70 14.34 9.89
CA GLN A 322 21.15 14.16 9.75
C GLN A 322 21.56 12.71 10.00
N ALA A 323 21.04 12.08 11.05
CA ALA A 323 21.29 10.68 11.37
C ALA A 323 20.80 9.77 10.24
N TYR A 324 19.58 9.98 9.72
CA TYR A 324 19.07 9.24 8.57
C TYR A 324 19.94 9.44 7.33
N SER A 325 20.38 10.68 7.05
CA SER A 325 21.26 10.97 5.91
C SER A 325 22.62 10.26 6.03
N ASN A 326 23.16 10.15 7.26
CA ASN A 326 24.39 9.42 7.53
C ASN A 326 24.21 7.92 7.33
N GLU A 327 23.11 7.33 7.84
CA GLU A 327 22.76 5.92 7.62
C GLU A 327 22.57 5.61 6.14
N LEU A 328 21.88 6.50 5.41
CA LEU A 328 21.70 6.40 3.97
C LEU A 328 23.03 6.42 3.22
N THR A 329 23.94 7.33 3.62
CA THR A 329 25.27 7.45 3.02
C THR A 329 26.11 6.21 3.30
N ASN A 330 26.10 5.71 4.54
CA ASN A 330 26.79 4.48 4.92
C ASN A 330 26.27 3.27 4.15
N HIS A 331 24.96 3.16 4.00
CA HIS A 331 24.32 2.10 3.23
C HIS A 331 24.72 2.14 1.75
N LEU A 332 24.77 3.33 1.14
CA LEU A 332 25.23 3.50 -0.23
C LEU A 332 26.72 3.24 -0.40
N HIS A 333 27.55 3.62 0.56
CA HIS A 333 29.00 3.34 0.53
C HIS A 333 29.28 1.84 0.57
N LYS A 334 28.60 1.15 1.49
CA LYS A 334 28.59 -0.31 1.62
C LYS A 334 28.26 -1.00 0.30
N ALA A 335 27.09 -0.69 -0.26
CA ALA A 335 26.67 -1.24 -1.56
C ALA A 335 27.36 -0.62 -2.80
N GLN A 336 28.40 0.21 -2.63
CA GLN A 336 29.09 0.97 -3.70
C GLN A 336 28.16 1.78 -4.62
N GLY A 337 26.96 2.13 -4.16
CA GLY A 337 25.91 2.75 -4.97
C GLY A 337 25.35 1.86 -6.09
N LEU A 338 25.62 0.55 -6.07
CA LEU A 338 25.23 -0.40 -7.12
C LEU A 338 23.81 -0.95 -6.94
N ALA A 339 23.19 -0.69 -5.79
CA ALA A 339 21.83 -1.09 -5.45
C ALA A 339 20.96 0.17 -5.21
N PRO A 340 19.84 0.34 -5.95
CA PRO A 340 18.95 1.47 -5.76
C PRO A 340 18.11 1.30 -4.49
N ILE A 341 17.86 2.38 -3.76
CA ILE A 341 17.12 2.33 -2.48
C ILE A 341 15.61 2.22 -2.74
N LYS A 342 14.96 1.28 -2.06
CA LYS A 342 13.50 1.05 -2.14
C LYS A 342 12.82 1.28 -0.79
N LYS A 343 11.47 1.35 -0.80
CA LYS A 343 10.63 1.46 0.41
C LYS A 343 10.93 0.46 1.53
N GLY A 344 11.35 -0.76 1.19
CA GLY A 344 11.72 -1.78 2.19
C GLY A 344 13.06 -1.53 2.89
N ASP A 345 13.91 -0.66 2.36
CA ASP A 345 15.19 -0.31 2.98
C ASP A 345 15.06 0.90 3.91
N PHE A 346 13.93 1.64 3.84
CA PHE A 346 13.70 2.82 4.67
C PHE A 346 13.69 2.49 6.17
N PHE A 347 12.91 1.48 6.58
CA PHE A 347 12.66 1.22 8.00
C PHE A 347 13.95 0.93 8.79
N PRO A 348 14.86 0.04 8.35
CA PRO A 348 16.11 -0.21 9.08
C PRO A 348 16.97 1.04 9.27
N LEU A 349 17.11 1.86 8.22
CA LEU A 349 17.89 3.11 8.26
C LEU A 349 17.23 4.14 9.16
N PHE A 350 15.91 4.30 9.04
CA PHE A 350 15.11 5.17 9.87
C PHE A 350 15.16 4.76 11.34
N TRP A 351 15.06 3.47 11.65
CA TRP A 351 15.01 2.99 13.04
C TRP A 351 16.33 3.22 13.77
N SER A 352 17.48 3.01 13.09
CA SER A 352 18.80 3.38 13.61
C SER A 352 18.89 4.90 13.88
N ALA A 353 18.43 5.70 12.93
CA ALA A 353 18.39 7.16 13.07
C ALA A 353 17.43 7.63 14.18
N TRP A 354 16.29 6.97 14.36
CA TRP A 354 15.30 7.29 15.37
C TRP A 354 15.85 7.06 16.77
N ILE A 355 16.42 5.87 17.03
CA ILE A 355 16.99 5.53 18.34
C ILE A 355 18.13 6.48 18.72
N SER A 356 18.96 6.89 17.76
CA SER A 356 20.09 7.78 18.01
C SER A 356 19.70 9.25 18.19
N SER A 357 18.50 9.68 17.74
CA SER A 357 18.09 11.10 17.78
C SER A 357 16.93 11.40 18.74
N PHE A 358 16.02 10.46 19.00
CA PHE A 358 14.92 10.63 19.95
C PHE A 358 15.33 10.17 21.36
N THR A 359 16.38 10.79 21.89
CA THR A 359 16.87 10.55 23.25
C THR A 359 16.17 11.45 24.26
N GLU A 360 16.07 10.98 25.51
CA GLU A 360 15.47 11.74 26.62
C GLU A 360 16.09 13.13 26.76
N SER A 361 17.42 13.22 26.68
CA SER A 361 18.15 14.48 26.80
C SER A 361 17.84 15.48 25.68
N LEU A 362 17.63 15.01 24.45
CA LEU A 362 17.25 15.88 23.32
C LEU A 362 15.79 16.31 23.41
N ILE A 363 14.90 15.44 23.89
CA ILE A 363 13.49 15.76 24.08
C ILE A 363 13.32 16.81 25.18
N LEU A 364 13.96 16.64 26.33
CA LEU A 364 13.94 17.65 27.41
C LEU A 364 14.44 19.01 26.91
N LYS A 365 15.56 19.02 26.18
CA LYS A 365 16.10 20.24 25.55
C LYS A 365 15.14 20.86 24.52
N ALA A 366 14.33 20.04 23.84
CA ALA A 366 13.36 20.53 22.86
C ALA A 366 12.25 21.35 23.52
N PHE A 367 11.73 20.87 24.65
CA PHE A 367 10.74 21.61 25.43
C PHE A 367 11.34 22.83 26.12
N GLU A 368 12.56 22.73 26.64
CA GLU A 368 13.27 23.86 27.25
C GLU A 368 13.53 24.97 26.22
N ALA A 369 14.05 24.60 25.04
CA ALA A 369 14.39 25.55 23.97
C ALA A 369 13.18 26.27 23.36
N THR A 370 11.96 25.75 23.57
CA THR A 370 10.70 26.32 23.11
C THR A 370 9.94 27.07 24.22
N GLY A 371 10.39 26.99 25.48
CA GLY A 371 9.75 27.62 26.62
C GLY A 371 8.40 27.02 27.02
N ILE A 372 8.01 25.89 26.41
CA ILE A 372 6.76 25.16 26.76
C ILE A 372 6.93 24.47 28.11
N TRP A 373 8.08 23.83 28.33
CA TRP A 373 8.39 23.16 29.58
C TRP A 373 9.90 23.13 29.85
N PRO A 374 10.39 23.65 31.00
CA PRO A 374 9.65 24.38 32.03
C PRO A 374 8.93 25.62 31.47
N MET A 375 7.90 26.11 32.17
CA MET A 375 7.04 27.23 31.75
C MET A 375 7.80 28.57 31.74
N ASP A 376 8.75 28.75 30.83
CA ASP A 376 9.56 29.97 30.68
C ASP A 376 9.45 30.54 29.26
N ALA A 377 8.48 31.44 29.11
CA ALA A 377 8.28 32.19 27.87
C ALA A 377 9.50 33.05 27.47
N ASN A 378 10.36 33.44 28.43
CA ASN A 378 11.47 34.35 28.17
C ASN A 378 12.52 33.75 27.25
N VAL A 379 12.66 32.41 27.23
CA VAL A 379 13.58 31.71 26.32
C VAL A 379 13.32 32.09 24.86
N ILE A 380 12.06 32.32 24.52
CA ILE A 380 11.63 32.73 23.19
C ILE A 380 11.52 34.24 23.08
N LEU A 381 10.91 34.91 24.06
CA LEU A 381 10.70 36.37 24.00
C LEU A 381 12.03 37.15 23.92
N ARG A 382 13.11 36.65 24.55
CA ARG A 382 14.45 37.26 24.47
C ARG A 382 15.10 37.17 23.08
N ARG A 383 14.72 36.20 22.24
CA ARG A 383 15.27 36.08 20.86
C ARG A 383 14.81 37.23 19.96
N PHE A 384 13.71 37.88 20.31
CA PHE A 384 13.25 39.11 19.65
C PHE A 384 13.99 40.35 20.14
N ALA A 385 14.79 40.24 21.20
CA ALA A 385 15.54 41.35 21.80
C ALA A 385 17.01 41.41 21.36
N SER A 386 17.64 40.34 20.83
CA SER A 386 19.05 40.36 20.38
C SER A 386 19.42 39.19 19.45
N THR A 387 20.19 39.46 18.38
CA THR A 387 20.79 38.49 17.44
C THR A 387 22.06 37.83 17.99
N PRO A 388 22.26 36.51 17.79
CA PRO A 388 23.58 35.89 17.94
C PRO A 388 24.13 35.25 16.64
N GLU A 389 25.40 35.55 16.35
CA GLU A 389 26.29 34.79 15.46
C GLU A 389 26.76 33.49 16.13
N ALA A 390 27.00 32.44 15.35
CA ALA A 390 27.50 31.16 15.83
C ALA A 390 28.82 30.77 15.13
N GLU A 391 29.90 30.71 15.91
CA GLU A 391 31.18 30.11 15.55
C GLU A 391 31.09 28.58 15.51
N ARG A 392 31.86 27.96 14.60
CA ARG A 392 32.01 26.50 14.51
C ARG A 392 33.47 26.14 14.76
N SER A 393 33.74 25.36 15.81
CA SER A 393 34.99 24.62 15.96
C SER A 393 34.84 23.20 15.39
N SER A 394 35.90 22.69 14.78
CA SER A 394 35.99 21.30 14.33
C SER A 394 37.19 20.64 15.00
N SER A 395 37.01 19.44 15.56
CA SER A 395 38.09 18.65 16.14
C SER A 395 38.32 17.33 15.40
N SER A 396 39.62 17.06 15.26
CA SER A 396 40.33 15.79 15.43
C SER A 396 40.07 14.59 14.50
N GLY A 397 41.17 14.19 13.86
CA GLY A 397 41.86 12.94 14.25
C GLY A 397 41.44 11.69 13.50
N LEU A 398 42.17 11.36 12.43
CA LEU A 398 42.08 10.05 11.81
C LEU A 398 43.26 9.17 12.20
N SER A 399 42.86 7.98 12.65
CA SER A 399 43.64 6.82 13.04
C SER A 399 44.59 6.33 11.94
N ASP A 400 45.72 5.82 12.41
CA ASP A 400 46.84 5.28 11.65
C ASP A 400 46.57 3.84 11.17
N HIS A 401 46.83 3.51 9.91
CA HIS A 401 46.59 2.16 9.33
C HIS A 401 47.76 1.57 8.54
N ASP A 402 47.64 0.26 8.29
CA ASP A 402 48.65 -0.80 8.21
C ASP A 402 49.74 -0.74 7.13
N TRP A 403 49.68 0.17 6.15
CA TRP A 403 50.77 0.32 5.16
C TRP A 403 52.10 0.69 5.84
N ARG A 404 52.04 1.37 6.99
CA ARG A 404 53.22 1.71 7.80
C ARG A 404 53.91 0.49 8.39
N LYS A 405 53.20 -0.62 8.64
CA LYS A 405 53.79 -1.89 9.11
C LYS A 405 54.50 -2.62 7.97
N LEU A 406 53.87 -2.65 6.79
CA LEU A 406 54.44 -3.26 5.59
C LEU A 406 55.65 -2.46 5.07
N ASP A 407 55.60 -1.13 5.17
CA ASP A 407 56.75 -0.24 4.88
C ASP A 407 57.90 -0.43 5.88
N ARG A 408 57.61 -0.68 7.16
CA ARG A 408 58.63 -1.04 8.17
C ARG A 408 59.29 -2.38 7.86
N LEU A 409 58.52 -3.41 7.47
CA LEU A 409 59.05 -4.72 7.09
C LEU A 409 59.91 -4.65 5.81
N VAL A 410 59.46 -3.89 4.81
CA VAL A 410 60.24 -3.66 3.58
C VAL A 410 61.53 -2.88 3.88
N ARG A 411 61.50 -1.90 4.79
CA ARG A 411 62.70 -1.18 5.25
C ARG A 411 63.65 -2.05 6.07
N ALA A 412 63.14 -3.00 6.84
CA ALA A 412 63.95 -3.94 7.61
C ALA A 412 64.62 -5.00 6.71
N ALA A 413 63.97 -5.40 5.63
CA ALA A 413 64.49 -6.41 4.69
C ALA A 413 65.42 -5.82 3.60
N VAL A 414 65.36 -4.52 3.34
CA VAL A 414 66.15 -3.84 2.31
C VAL A 414 67.18 -2.94 2.98
N THR A 415 68.42 -3.41 3.05
CA THR A 415 69.54 -2.71 3.69
C THR A 415 70.01 -1.46 2.94
N ASP A 416 69.70 -1.35 1.63
CA ASP A 416 70.21 -0.27 0.78
C ASP A 416 69.07 0.44 0.02
N SER A 417 68.40 1.37 0.73
CA SER A 417 67.16 2.03 0.31
C SER A 417 67.28 2.92 -0.96
N HIS A 418 68.50 3.19 -1.43
CA HIS A 418 68.77 4.08 -2.57
C HIS A 418 68.89 3.35 -3.92
N GLN A 419 69.03 2.02 -3.94
CA GLN A 419 69.12 1.27 -5.19
C GLN A 419 67.81 1.29 -5.99
N TYR A 420 67.93 1.46 -7.31
CA TYR A 420 66.79 1.47 -8.24
C TYR A 420 65.91 0.21 -8.11
N LYS A 421 66.51 -0.97 -7.93
CA LYS A 421 65.80 -2.25 -7.75
C LYS A 421 64.97 -2.28 -6.46
N ALA A 422 65.49 -1.75 -5.35
CA ALA A 422 64.77 -1.61 -4.09
C ALA A 422 63.57 -0.65 -4.21
N ARG A 423 63.74 0.50 -4.88
CA ARG A 423 62.64 1.45 -5.14
C ARG A 423 61.56 0.84 -6.04
N LYS A 424 61.95 0.09 -7.07
CA LYS A 424 61.04 -0.60 -7.98
C LYS A 424 60.26 -1.71 -7.26
N LEU A 425 60.94 -2.49 -6.41
CA LEU A 425 60.29 -3.52 -5.59
C LEU A 425 59.30 -2.90 -4.60
N ARG A 426 59.69 -1.84 -3.88
CA ARG A 426 58.82 -1.11 -2.95
C ARG A 426 57.59 -0.52 -3.64
N SER A 427 57.77 0.11 -4.81
CA SER A 427 56.66 0.60 -5.65
C SER A 427 55.70 -0.53 -6.05
N SER A 428 56.25 -1.69 -6.44
CA SER A 428 55.45 -2.85 -6.85
C SER A 428 54.68 -3.45 -5.68
N VAL A 429 55.30 -3.56 -4.50
CA VAL A 429 54.65 -4.04 -3.27
C VAL A 429 53.55 -3.09 -2.83
N HIS A 430 53.78 -1.76 -2.84
CA HIS A 430 52.75 -0.76 -2.55
C HIS A 430 51.60 -0.83 -3.56
N HIS A 431 51.91 -0.97 -4.85
CA HIS A 431 50.90 -1.12 -5.90
C HIS A 431 50.04 -2.35 -5.68
N LEU A 432 50.65 -3.52 -5.44
CA LEU A 432 49.93 -4.77 -5.21
C LEU A 432 49.15 -4.76 -3.89
N SER A 433 49.69 -4.16 -2.83
CA SER A 433 48.98 -4.01 -1.55
C SER A 433 47.73 -3.16 -1.70
N VAL A 434 47.86 -1.98 -2.32
CA VAL A 434 46.74 -1.08 -2.58
C VAL A 434 45.73 -1.74 -3.52
N GLN A 435 46.18 -2.43 -4.57
CA GLN A 435 45.28 -3.16 -5.46
C GLN A 435 44.51 -4.26 -4.74
N ASN A 436 45.17 -5.04 -3.88
CA ASN A 436 44.51 -6.10 -3.11
C ASN A 436 43.49 -5.52 -2.12
N GLU A 437 43.83 -4.44 -1.40
CA GLU A 437 42.87 -3.77 -0.50
C GLU A 437 41.67 -3.21 -1.27
N LEU A 438 41.90 -2.57 -2.41
CA LEU A 438 40.84 -2.07 -3.28
C LEU A 438 39.98 -3.21 -3.85
N LEU A 439 40.59 -4.35 -4.20
CA LEU A 439 39.89 -5.54 -4.66
C LEU A 439 39.04 -6.17 -3.56
N ASN A 440 39.56 -6.30 -2.34
CA ASN A 440 38.80 -6.79 -1.18
C ASN A 440 37.59 -5.88 -0.91
N HIS A 441 37.80 -4.56 -0.83
CA HIS A 441 36.71 -3.60 -0.69
C HIS A 441 35.71 -3.68 -1.86
N LYS A 442 36.19 -3.98 -3.08
CA LYS A 442 35.34 -4.19 -4.24
C LYS A 442 34.45 -5.43 -4.06
N VAL A 443 35.04 -6.55 -3.65
CA VAL A 443 34.33 -7.81 -3.41
C VAL A 443 33.29 -7.63 -2.32
N ASP A 444 33.66 -7.07 -1.16
CA ASP A 444 32.75 -6.83 -0.04
C ASP A 444 31.52 -6.03 -0.47
N GLY A 445 31.73 -4.90 -1.15
CA GLY A 445 30.60 -4.08 -1.60
C GLY A 445 29.77 -4.69 -2.75
N LEU A 446 30.37 -5.57 -3.57
CA LEU A 446 29.62 -6.36 -4.55
C LEU A 446 28.76 -7.42 -3.86
N GLU A 447 29.26 -8.06 -2.81
CA GLU A 447 28.49 -9.01 -2.00
C GLU A 447 27.31 -8.32 -1.33
N GLU A 448 27.50 -7.17 -0.69
CA GLU A 448 26.44 -6.37 -0.10
C GLU A 448 25.40 -5.94 -1.15
N ALA A 449 25.84 -5.38 -2.28
CA ALA A 449 24.95 -5.00 -3.38
C ALA A 449 24.13 -6.19 -3.92
N LEU A 450 24.73 -7.37 -3.98
CA LEU A 450 24.08 -8.60 -4.43
C LEU A 450 23.05 -9.10 -3.40
N GLN A 451 23.33 -8.99 -2.10
CA GLN A 451 22.35 -9.26 -1.04
C GLN A 451 21.15 -8.31 -1.13
N HIS A 452 21.37 -7.00 -1.31
CA HIS A 452 20.30 -6.02 -1.50
C HIS A 452 19.46 -6.32 -2.76
N LYS A 453 20.12 -6.63 -3.89
CA LYS A 453 19.42 -7.03 -5.12
C LYS A 453 18.62 -8.32 -4.95
N LYS A 454 19.12 -9.31 -4.20
CA LYS A 454 18.38 -10.53 -3.85
C LYS A 454 17.13 -10.20 -3.02
N LYS A 455 17.27 -9.35 -1.99
CA LYS A 455 16.12 -8.87 -1.18
C LYS A 455 15.09 -8.18 -2.06
N HIS A 456 15.52 -7.29 -2.96
CA HIS A 456 14.66 -6.56 -3.88
C HIS A 456 13.96 -7.40 -4.94
N LYS A 457 14.47 -8.59 -5.25
CA LYS A 457 13.82 -9.55 -6.18
C LYS A 457 12.64 -10.26 -5.53
N LYS A 458 12.55 -10.31 -4.19
CA LYS A 458 11.38 -10.84 -3.50
C LYS A 458 10.19 -9.91 -3.79
N LYS A 459 9.21 -10.39 -4.57
CA LYS A 459 7.97 -9.64 -4.78
C LYS A 459 7.13 -9.72 -3.51
N GLY A 460 7.00 -8.60 -2.79
CA GLY A 460 6.09 -8.51 -1.65
C GLY A 460 4.63 -8.50 -2.11
N LYS A 461 3.80 -9.37 -1.54
CA LYS A 461 2.34 -9.34 -1.70
C LYS A 461 1.74 -8.29 -0.76
N ALA A 462 0.52 -7.85 -1.05
CA ALA A 462 -0.23 -7.00 -0.12
C ALA A 462 -0.61 -7.83 1.11
N LEU A 463 -0.33 -7.32 2.31
CA LEU A 463 -0.66 -8.01 3.56
C LEU A 463 -2.17 -7.93 3.82
N ASP A 464 -2.76 -9.06 4.20
CA ASP A 464 -4.15 -9.14 4.65
C ASP A 464 -4.28 -8.64 6.10
N LEU A 465 -4.39 -7.32 6.23
CA LEU A 465 -4.48 -6.62 7.50
C LEU A 465 -5.96 -6.42 7.87
N GLN A 466 -6.47 -7.28 8.75
CA GLN A 466 -7.86 -7.23 9.19
C GLN A 466 -8.09 -6.14 10.23
N GLN A 467 -9.04 -5.24 9.96
CA GLN A 467 -9.48 -4.18 10.86
C GLN A 467 -10.33 -4.77 12.01
N ARG A 468 -10.17 -4.24 13.23
CA ARG A 468 -11.11 -4.52 14.33
C ARG A 468 -12.33 -3.63 14.18
N GLN A 469 -13.52 -4.14 14.53
CA GLN A 469 -14.77 -3.36 14.54
C GLN A 469 -14.76 -2.17 15.52
N GLU A 470 -13.78 -2.11 16.43
CA GLU A 470 -13.68 -1.11 17.49
C GLU A 470 -13.33 0.31 17.02
N TYR A 471 -12.84 0.49 15.78
CA TYR A 471 -12.39 1.81 15.28
C TYR A 471 -13.31 2.33 14.19
N HIS A 472 -13.80 3.55 14.37
CA HIS A 472 -14.88 4.13 13.56
C HIS A 472 -14.34 4.98 12.40
N GLY A 473 -13.04 5.31 12.41
CA GLY A 473 -12.37 6.07 11.37
C GLY A 473 -11.98 5.26 10.14
N GLY A 474 -11.79 5.97 9.02
CA GLY A 474 -11.35 5.37 7.77
C GLY A 474 -10.00 4.65 7.91
N SER A 475 -8.98 5.29 8.49
CA SER A 475 -7.60 4.77 8.47
C SER A 475 -7.25 3.88 9.68
N VAL A 476 -6.23 3.03 9.53
CA VAL A 476 -5.80 2.10 10.58
C VAL A 476 -4.28 2.06 10.68
N PHE A 477 -3.78 2.11 11.92
CA PHE A 477 -2.38 1.95 12.29
C PHE A 477 -2.08 0.51 12.74
N TRP A 478 -1.15 -0.12 12.04
CA TRP A 478 -0.76 -1.49 12.27
C TRP A 478 0.46 -1.57 13.18
N SER A 479 0.28 -2.21 14.33
CA SER A 479 1.41 -2.54 15.22
C SER A 479 2.26 -3.68 14.65
N PRO A 480 3.52 -3.84 15.10
CA PRO A 480 4.39 -4.93 14.66
C PRO A 480 3.80 -6.32 14.94
N ARG A 481 3.02 -6.46 16.03
CA ARG A 481 2.29 -7.69 16.36
C ARG A 481 1.27 -8.04 15.28
N LYS A 482 0.54 -7.05 14.76
CA LYS A 482 -0.43 -7.24 13.67
C LYS A 482 0.24 -7.60 12.35
N LEU A 483 1.40 -7.00 12.05
CA LEU A 483 2.19 -7.36 10.88
C LEU A 483 2.67 -8.82 10.95
N ARG A 484 3.09 -9.29 12.14
CA ARG A 484 3.46 -10.69 12.37
C ARG A 484 2.26 -11.65 12.21
N GLU A 485 1.10 -11.30 12.75
CA GLU A 485 -0.14 -12.10 12.57
C GLU A 485 -0.53 -12.21 11.09
N ALA A 486 -0.44 -11.11 10.33
CA ALA A 486 -0.71 -11.11 8.88
C ALA A 486 0.26 -12.00 8.11
N ARG A 487 1.57 -11.94 8.43
CA ARG A 487 2.59 -12.83 7.82
C ARG A 487 2.33 -14.30 8.14
N ALA A 488 1.94 -14.62 9.37
CA ALA A 488 1.63 -15.99 9.76
C ALA A 488 0.46 -16.56 8.94
N ARG A 489 -0.59 -15.76 8.73
CA ARG A 489 -1.73 -16.14 7.88
C ARG A 489 -1.33 -16.34 6.42
N GLU A 490 -0.50 -15.47 5.89
CA GLU A 490 0.03 -15.59 4.53
C GLU A 490 0.86 -16.87 4.36
N ALA A 491 1.72 -17.18 5.33
CA ALA A 491 2.52 -18.42 5.32
C ALA A 491 1.65 -19.68 5.38
N VAL A 492 0.54 -19.65 6.13
CA VAL A 492 -0.44 -20.76 6.15
C VAL A 492 -1.12 -20.89 4.80
N ARG A 493 -1.63 -19.80 4.21
CA ARG A 493 -2.25 -19.83 2.87
C ARG A 493 -1.29 -20.35 1.80
N GLU A 494 -0.02 -19.95 1.83
CA GLU A 494 0.97 -20.45 0.88
C GLU A 494 1.23 -21.95 1.05
N ARG A 495 1.27 -22.44 2.30
CA ARG A 495 1.38 -23.89 2.58
C ARG A 495 0.16 -24.62 2.03
N ASP A 496 -1.04 -24.16 2.33
CA ASP A 496 -2.29 -24.76 1.85
C ASP A 496 -2.35 -24.78 0.31
N GLU A 497 -1.97 -23.69 -0.36
CA GLU A 497 -1.88 -23.63 -1.83
C GLU A 497 -0.84 -24.61 -2.41
N THR A 498 0.31 -24.76 -1.75
CA THR A 498 1.35 -25.71 -2.19
C THR A 498 0.91 -27.16 -1.98
N GLU A 499 0.24 -27.44 -0.87
CA GLU A 499 -0.33 -28.75 -0.56
C GLU A 499 -1.44 -29.09 -1.56
N GLU A 500 -2.33 -28.15 -1.87
CA GLU A 500 -3.38 -28.36 -2.87
C GLU A 500 -2.80 -28.61 -4.27
N LYS A 501 -1.75 -27.87 -4.66
CA LYS A 501 -1.03 -28.12 -5.93
C LYS A 501 -0.36 -29.49 -5.94
N LEU A 502 0.26 -29.89 -4.83
CA LEU A 502 0.89 -31.20 -4.70
C LEU A 502 -0.16 -32.32 -4.79
N GLN A 503 -1.28 -32.17 -4.10
CA GLN A 503 -2.41 -33.10 -4.16
C GLN A 503 -2.97 -33.21 -5.58
N LYS A 504 -3.19 -32.08 -6.29
CA LYS A 504 -3.62 -32.08 -7.70
C LYS A 504 -2.61 -32.78 -8.61
N ALA A 505 -1.31 -32.59 -8.39
CA ALA A 505 -0.26 -33.25 -9.16
C ALA A 505 -0.20 -34.77 -8.89
N GLN A 506 -0.33 -35.19 -7.64
CA GLN A 506 -0.40 -36.59 -7.24
C GLN A 506 -1.64 -37.27 -7.81
N ALA A 507 -2.81 -36.65 -7.69
CA ALA A 507 -4.06 -37.15 -8.27
C ALA A 507 -3.96 -37.30 -9.80
N LYS A 508 -3.25 -36.38 -10.49
CA LYS A 508 -3.00 -36.50 -11.93
C LYS A 508 -2.08 -37.68 -12.27
N LYS A 509 -1.06 -37.96 -11.45
CA LYS A 509 -0.19 -39.15 -11.61
C LYS A 509 -0.97 -40.44 -11.39
N GLN A 510 -1.71 -40.54 -10.28
CA GLN A 510 -2.55 -41.70 -9.97
C GLN A 510 -3.59 -41.97 -11.06
N ARG A 511 -4.21 -40.93 -11.63
CA ARG A 511 -5.12 -41.09 -12.78
C ARG A 511 -4.45 -41.66 -14.02
N LYS A 512 -3.21 -41.27 -14.32
CA LYS A 512 -2.44 -41.82 -15.44
C LYS A 512 -2.03 -43.27 -15.20
N GLU A 513 -1.57 -43.60 -14.00
CA GLU A 513 -1.23 -44.97 -13.61
C GLU A 513 -2.45 -45.90 -13.68
N ALA A 514 -3.60 -45.46 -13.15
CA ALA A 514 -4.85 -46.21 -13.25
C ALA A 514 -5.32 -46.40 -14.70
N GLN A 515 -5.10 -45.41 -15.57
CA GLN A 515 -5.37 -45.56 -17.02
C GLN A 515 -4.44 -46.59 -17.66
N LEU A 516 -3.15 -46.56 -17.34
CA LEU A 516 -2.17 -47.52 -17.87
C LEU A 516 -2.48 -48.95 -17.39
N GLN A 517 -2.79 -49.12 -16.10
CA GLN A 517 -3.21 -50.41 -15.53
C GLN A 517 -4.45 -50.95 -16.23
N ARG A 518 -5.47 -50.11 -16.49
CA ARG A 518 -6.65 -50.51 -17.25
C ARG A 518 -6.33 -50.92 -18.69
N GLN A 519 -5.38 -50.25 -19.35
CA GLN A 519 -4.95 -50.63 -20.69
C GLN A 519 -4.26 -52.01 -20.68
N VAL A 520 -3.35 -52.24 -19.72
CA VAL A 520 -2.68 -53.53 -19.54
C VAL A 520 -3.69 -54.64 -19.24
N GLU A 521 -4.66 -54.40 -18.36
CA GLU A 521 -5.70 -55.39 -18.03
C GLU A 521 -6.56 -55.72 -19.27
N LEU A 522 -6.92 -54.72 -20.08
CA LEU A 522 -7.66 -54.93 -21.32
C LEU A 522 -6.84 -55.71 -22.36
N GLU A 523 -5.55 -55.45 -22.49
CA GLU A 523 -4.66 -56.23 -23.37
C GLU A 523 -4.49 -57.67 -22.90
N GLN A 524 -4.27 -57.89 -21.60
CA GLN A 524 -4.19 -59.24 -21.03
C GLN A 524 -5.47 -60.04 -21.33
N ARG A 525 -6.65 -59.44 -21.13
CA ARG A 525 -7.94 -60.07 -21.49
C ARG A 525 -8.07 -60.37 -22.98
N ARG A 526 -7.50 -59.54 -23.87
CA ARG A 526 -7.50 -59.79 -25.32
C ARG A 526 -6.60 -60.98 -25.67
N VAL A 527 -5.39 -61.02 -25.12
CA VAL A 527 -4.43 -62.12 -25.32
C VAL A 527 -5.00 -63.43 -24.80
N GLU A 528 -5.61 -63.43 -23.62
CA GLU A 528 -6.24 -64.62 -23.04
C GLU A 528 -7.40 -65.13 -23.90
N ARG A 529 -8.25 -64.22 -24.42
CA ARG A 529 -9.31 -64.58 -25.38
C ARG A 529 -8.76 -65.17 -26.68
N GLN A 530 -7.63 -64.68 -27.18
CA GLN A 530 -6.97 -65.24 -28.36
C GLN A 530 -6.44 -66.65 -28.08
N ARG A 531 -5.73 -66.85 -26.96
CA ARG A 531 -5.25 -68.19 -26.55
C ARG A 531 -6.39 -69.19 -26.41
N LEU A 532 -7.51 -68.79 -25.80
CA LEU A 532 -8.71 -69.63 -25.69
C LEU A 532 -9.33 -69.96 -27.06
N LYS A 533 -9.27 -69.05 -28.03
CA LYS A 533 -9.74 -69.32 -29.39
C LYS A 533 -8.81 -70.30 -30.12
N GLU A 534 -7.51 -70.07 -30.06
CA GLU A 534 -6.49 -70.95 -30.66
C GLU A 534 -6.57 -72.36 -30.07
N ALA A 535 -6.70 -72.49 -28.75
CA ALA A 535 -6.87 -73.78 -28.10
C ALA A 535 -8.14 -74.52 -28.58
N LYS A 536 -9.25 -73.79 -28.73
CA LYS A 536 -10.51 -74.36 -29.26
C LYS A 536 -10.39 -74.76 -30.73
N GLU A 537 -9.63 -74.03 -31.55
CA GLU A 537 -9.37 -74.42 -32.94
C GLU A 537 -8.46 -75.64 -33.03
N LEU A 538 -7.42 -75.72 -32.21
CA LEU A 538 -6.55 -76.90 -32.10
C LEU A 538 -7.34 -78.14 -31.69
N GLU A 539 -8.20 -78.04 -30.68
CA GLU A 539 -9.08 -79.14 -30.24
C GLU A 539 -10.05 -79.56 -31.37
N ARG A 540 -10.61 -78.60 -32.12
CA ARG A 540 -11.45 -78.90 -33.28
C ARG A 540 -10.68 -79.57 -34.41
N ALA A 541 -9.45 -79.14 -34.67
CA ALA A 541 -8.57 -79.72 -35.68
C ALA A 541 -8.17 -81.15 -35.32
N GLU A 542 -7.83 -81.43 -34.06
CA GLU A 542 -7.57 -82.79 -33.58
C GLU A 542 -8.79 -83.69 -33.73
N LYS A 543 -9.97 -83.23 -33.29
CA LYS A 543 -11.22 -84.00 -33.46
C LYS A 543 -11.54 -84.24 -34.94
N ALA A 544 -11.26 -83.29 -35.82
CA ALA A 544 -11.43 -83.46 -37.26
C ALA A 544 -10.43 -84.47 -37.85
N ALA A 545 -9.17 -84.42 -37.43
CA ALA A 545 -8.13 -85.37 -37.84
C ALA A 545 -8.44 -86.80 -37.35
N GLU A 546 -8.94 -86.95 -36.13
CA GLU A 546 -9.37 -88.24 -35.59
C GLU A 546 -10.56 -88.81 -36.37
N ARG A 547 -11.54 -87.97 -36.72
CA ARG A 547 -12.66 -88.36 -37.59
C ARG A 547 -12.16 -88.76 -38.98
N ALA A 548 -11.23 -88.02 -39.57
CA ALA A 548 -10.64 -88.34 -40.86
C ALA A 548 -9.93 -89.70 -40.83
N ARG A 549 -9.12 -89.98 -39.80
CA ARG A 549 -8.49 -91.30 -39.59
C ARG A 549 -9.52 -92.43 -39.46
N LYS A 550 -10.62 -92.20 -38.75
CA LYS A 550 -11.73 -93.17 -38.64
C LYS A 550 -12.39 -93.44 -39.99
N VAL A 551 -12.61 -92.39 -40.79
CA VAL A 551 -13.17 -92.52 -42.14
C VAL A 551 -12.21 -93.25 -43.07
N GLU A 552 -10.91 -92.94 -43.06
CA GLU A 552 -9.89 -93.66 -43.83
C GLU A 552 -9.82 -95.14 -43.44
N ALA A 553 -9.83 -95.46 -42.14
CA ALA A 553 -9.86 -96.84 -41.67
C ALA A 553 -11.14 -97.58 -42.11
N GLN A 554 -12.30 -96.90 -42.13
CA GLN A 554 -13.53 -97.47 -42.68
C GLN A 554 -13.44 -97.66 -44.20
N HIS A 555 -12.83 -96.71 -44.92
CA HIS A 555 -12.63 -96.82 -46.35
C HIS A 555 -11.73 -98.02 -46.66
N GLN A 556 -10.59 -98.17 -45.97
CA GLN A 556 -9.70 -99.33 -46.08
C GLN A 556 -10.43 -100.66 -45.79
N LYS A 557 -11.26 -100.72 -44.74
CA LYS A 557 -12.10 -101.90 -44.46
C LYS A 557 -13.09 -102.21 -45.59
N LYS A 558 -13.72 -101.18 -46.18
CA LYS A 558 -14.61 -101.33 -47.36
C LYS A 558 -13.83 -101.76 -48.60
N THR A 559 -12.62 -101.27 -48.83
CA THR A 559 -11.77 -101.70 -49.95
C THR A 559 -11.37 -103.16 -49.80
N ILE A 560 -11.06 -103.61 -48.58
CA ILE A 560 -10.78 -105.03 -48.26
C ILE A 560 -12.03 -105.89 -48.48
N GLN A 561 -13.22 -105.43 -48.07
CA GLN A 561 -14.48 -106.14 -48.32
C GLN A 561 -14.85 -106.19 -49.81
N GLN A 562 -14.64 -105.11 -50.58
CA GLN A 562 -14.87 -105.12 -52.04
C GLN A 562 -13.87 -106.01 -52.77
N ALA A 563 -12.62 -106.10 -52.31
CA ALA A 563 -11.64 -107.06 -52.81
C ALA A 563 -12.06 -108.52 -52.53
N GLN A 564 -12.70 -108.79 -51.39
CA GLN A 564 -13.28 -110.10 -51.07
C GLN A 564 -14.55 -110.41 -51.90
N GLN A 565 -15.39 -109.42 -52.21
CA GLN A 565 -16.57 -109.60 -53.06
C GLN A 565 -16.24 -109.80 -54.55
N ARG A 566 -15.12 -109.24 -55.05
CA ARG A 566 -14.65 -109.47 -56.42
C ARG A 566 -14.19 -110.91 -56.69
N LYS A 567 -13.93 -111.73 -55.68
CA LYS A 567 -13.71 -113.18 -55.85
C LYS A 567 -14.99 -114.01 -56.03
N ARG A 568 -16.19 -113.43 -55.91
CA ARG A 568 -17.47 -114.17 -55.84
C ARG A 568 -18.50 -113.88 -56.93
N LYS A 569 -18.20 -113.07 -57.95
CA LYS A 569 -19.15 -112.81 -59.05
C LYS A 569 -18.48 -112.82 -60.41
N ALA A 570 -18.17 -114.03 -60.88
CA ALA A 570 -18.07 -114.36 -62.29
C ALA A 570 -19.36 -115.10 -62.68
N SER A 571 -20.35 -114.40 -63.25
CA SER A 571 -21.39 -114.94 -64.14
C SER A 571 -22.48 -113.90 -64.45
N GLN A 572 -22.84 -113.85 -65.75
CA GLN A 572 -24.05 -113.25 -66.39
C GLN A 572 -24.08 -111.76 -66.81
N VAL A 573 -23.48 -111.51 -67.99
CA VAL A 573 -24.07 -111.15 -69.32
C VAL A 573 -25.50 -110.53 -69.42
N THR A 574 -25.51 -109.22 -69.77
CA THR A 574 -26.28 -108.45 -70.80
C THR A 574 -27.82 -108.26 -70.66
N LEU A 575 -28.53 -107.19 -71.14
CA LEU A 575 -28.42 -106.27 -72.29
C LEU A 575 -29.14 -104.91 -72.05
N SER A 576 -28.56 -103.82 -72.57
CA SER A 576 -29.11 -102.76 -73.46
C SER A 576 -30.47 -102.04 -73.20
N SER A 577 -30.46 -100.69 -73.15
CA SER A 577 -31.20 -99.81 -74.10
C SER A 577 -31.01 -98.29 -73.84
N ASN A 578 -30.30 -97.64 -74.76
CA ASN A 578 -30.54 -96.35 -75.43
C ASN A 578 -31.14 -95.09 -74.74
N LYS A 579 -30.28 -94.05 -74.71
CA LYS A 579 -30.37 -92.77 -75.49
C LYS A 579 -31.41 -91.71 -75.08
N ARG A 580 -30.92 -90.55 -74.59
CA ARG A 580 -31.34 -89.22 -75.13
C ARG A 580 -30.32 -88.11 -74.85
N GLN A 581 -29.98 -87.39 -75.93
CA GLN A 581 -29.16 -86.18 -76.01
C GLN A 581 -29.98 -84.90 -75.79
N LYS A 582 -29.34 -83.86 -75.25
CA LYS A 582 -29.35 -82.42 -75.69
C LYS A 582 -28.48 -81.65 -74.67
N ARG A 583 -27.30 -81.07 -75.00
CA ARG A 583 -27.00 -79.81 -75.74
C ARG A 583 -27.94 -78.66 -75.36
N ALA A 584 -27.54 -77.40 -75.18
CA ALA A 584 -26.32 -76.61 -75.03
C ALA A 584 -26.81 -75.13 -75.03
N SER A 585 -26.02 -74.18 -74.48
CA SER A 585 -25.93 -72.71 -74.75
C SER A 585 -26.06 -71.88 -73.45
N ALA A 586 -25.04 -71.19 -72.93
CA ALA A 586 -24.14 -70.15 -73.47
C ALA A 586 -24.75 -68.73 -73.51
N ALA A 587 -24.16 -67.80 -72.74
CA ALA A 587 -23.90 -66.37 -73.02
C ALA A 587 -23.39 -65.71 -71.70
N HIS A 588 -22.11 -65.30 -71.58
CA HIS A 588 -21.55 -63.95 -71.89
C HIS A 588 -22.01 -62.86 -70.89
N ALA A 589 -21.19 -61.93 -70.37
CA ALA A 589 -19.81 -61.52 -70.63
C ALA A 589 -19.31 -60.56 -69.50
N GLY A 590 -17.98 -60.45 -69.36
CA GLY A 590 -17.20 -59.25 -68.94
C GLY A 590 -17.28 -58.79 -67.48
N ASP A 591 -16.30 -58.14 -66.87
CA ASP A 591 -14.91 -57.81 -67.19
C ASP A 591 -14.26 -57.24 -65.88
N GLN A 592 -12.94 -57.43 -65.75
CA GLN A 592 -11.92 -56.63 -65.04
C GLN A 592 -11.99 -56.11 -63.57
N ALA A 593 -10.89 -56.45 -62.86
CA ALA A 593 -9.92 -55.56 -62.16
C ALA A 593 -10.06 -55.14 -60.66
N ARG A 594 -9.09 -55.66 -59.88
CA ARG A 594 -8.15 -55.07 -58.88
C ARG A 594 -8.58 -54.09 -57.76
N ASP A 595 -7.92 -54.35 -56.62
CA ASP A 595 -7.38 -53.49 -55.54
C ASP A 595 -8.30 -52.77 -54.52
N GLY A 596 -8.10 -53.15 -53.25
CA GLY A 596 -7.78 -52.22 -52.15
C GLY A 596 -8.92 -51.47 -51.42
N PRO A 597 -8.72 -51.08 -50.14
CA PRO A 597 -9.79 -51.04 -49.14
C PRO A 597 -10.18 -49.61 -48.68
N SER A 598 -11.32 -49.44 -47.96
CA SER A 598 -11.46 -48.60 -46.75
C SER A 598 -12.92 -48.18 -46.43
N ALA A 599 -13.13 -47.98 -45.12
CA ALA A 599 -13.98 -46.98 -44.47
C ALA A 599 -15.43 -47.29 -44.06
N ALA A 600 -15.64 -47.05 -42.77
CA ALA A 600 -16.87 -47.17 -41.99
C ALA A 600 -17.82 -45.96 -42.16
N LEU A 601 -19.11 -46.21 -41.91
CA LEU A 601 -20.22 -45.26 -41.98
C LEU A 601 -20.27 -44.28 -40.78
N PRO A 602 -20.72 -43.02 -40.98
CA PRO A 602 -20.93 -42.03 -39.91
C PRO A 602 -22.28 -42.18 -39.18
N LYS A 603 -22.31 -41.78 -37.89
CA LYS A 603 -23.49 -41.74 -37.02
C LYS A 603 -24.32 -40.48 -37.25
N VAL A 604 -25.60 -40.64 -37.60
CA VAL A 604 -26.59 -39.58 -37.83
C VAL A 604 -27.57 -39.52 -36.65
N THR A 605 -28.05 -38.34 -36.26
CA THR A 605 -29.14 -38.19 -35.27
C THR A 605 -30.52 -38.31 -35.95
N LEU A 606 -31.58 -38.60 -35.18
CA LEU A 606 -32.97 -38.85 -35.66
C LEU A 606 -33.62 -37.74 -36.53
N ARG A 607 -32.95 -36.61 -36.78
CA ARG A 607 -33.39 -35.55 -37.71
C ARG A 607 -32.34 -35.17 -38.78
N GLY A 608 -31.41 -36.09 -39.10
CA GLY A 608 -30.67 -36.03 -40.37
C GLY A 608 -29.54 -35.00 -40.48
N ARG A 609 -29.02 -34.45 -39.38
CA ARG A 609 -27.86 -33.53 -39.43
C ARG A 609 -26.57 -34.19 -38.95
N ASN A 610 -25.49 -34.02 -39.72
CA ASN A 610 -24.14 -34.48 -39.39
C ASN A 610 -23.52 -33.60 -38.29
N VAL A 611 -22.96 -34.22 -37.25
CA VAL A 611 -22.26 -33.54 -36.15
C VAL A 611 -20.76 -33.59 -36.42
N SER A 612 -20.13 -32.43 -36.63
CA SER A 612 -18.67 -32.32 -36.62
C SER A 612 -18.18 -32.10 -35.18
N LEU A 613 -17.20 -32.89 -34.74
CA LEU A 613 -16.55 -32.71 -33.44
C LEU A 613 -15.40 -31.70 -33.58
N PRO A 614 -15.29 -30.68 -32.70
CA PRO A 614 -14.21 -29.68 -32.73
C PRO A 614 -12.82 -30.26 -32.49
N GLN A 615 -11.82 -29.64 -33.12
CA GLN A 615 -10.42 -30.07 -33.24
C GLN A 615 -9.62 -30.17 -31.92
N LYS A 616 -10.21 -29.85 -30.76
CA LYS A 616 -9.58 -30.02 -29.44
C LYS A 616 -9.63 -31.47 -28.91
N TYR A 617 -10.40 -32.33 -29.57
CA TYR A 617 -10.55 -33.74 -29.22
C TYR A 617 -10.17 -34.70 -30.37
N ARG A 618 -9.32 -34.24 -31.29
CA ARG A 618 -8.61 -35.10 -32.26
C ARG A 618 -7.20 -35.38 -31.79
#